data_AF-A0A9P7S248-F1
#
_entry.id   AF-A0A9P7S248-F1
#
_cell.length_a   1.000
_cell.length_b   1.000
_cell.length_c   1.000
_cell.angle_alpha   90.00
_cell.angle_beta   90.00
_cell.angle_gamma   90.00
#
_symmetry.space_group_name_H-M   'P 1'
#
loop_
_entity.id
_entity.type
_entity.pdbx_description
1 polymer ?
#
loop_
_entity_poly.entity_id
_entity_poly.type
_entity_poly.pdbx_seq_one_letter_code
_entity_poly.pdbx_strand_id
1 'polypeptide(L)'
;MRPIDISMQVHRQPLLCQRCQQVLNVPNTRRFHMLEPRFLRSDYVPSEIEISHLTKVLMEAEKQVEQYEKDISVLRRKLDQLEKEKITAEAVTEQCRASLSVHRRVPVEIWELIFSRLCLSLHDYPFDTNLLPGLPAILISQVCSRWKAIAGRLSSIWSSINVHLDELYDIRLPLETYLSNSAGYPLKIRIAGQSNAPLTPQGVDVWQMLFKHINRCRELVMAIVLFCFNENHSPPVSNFNFSKLESLHEENVIPGQCEWPWFWQAIQEAPKLTTVTSLDSNRTLPFSRLTT
;
A
#
# COMPACT_ATOMS: atom_id res chain seq x y z
N MET A 1 49.31 63.54 20.44
CA MET A 1 48.18 62.64 20.10
C MET A 1 48.61 61.79 18.92
N ARG A 2 48.81 60.48 19.11
CA ARG A 2 49.21 59.54 18.05
C ARG A 2 47.95 58.90 17.44
N PRO A 3 47.92 58.65 16.12
CA PRO A 3 46.80 57.96 15.48
C PRO A 3 46.79 56.49 15.89
N ILE A 4 45.60 55.97 16.18
CA ILE A 4 45.39 54.55 16.46
C ILE A 4 45.28 53.85 15.12
N ASP A 5 46.32 53.10 14.81
CA ASP A 5 46.41 52.14 13.72
C ASP A 5 45.52 50.94 14.08
N ILE A 6 44.51 50.64 13.26
CA ILE A 6 43.70 49.42 13.40
C ILE A 6 43.85 48.63 12.11
N SER A 7 45.01 47.97 11.97
CA SER A 7 45.14 46.83 11.09
C SER A 7 44.41 45.63 11.71
N MET A 8 43.18 45.35 11.28
CA MET A 8 42.55 44.05 11.53
C MET A 8 42.64 43.21 10.26
N GLN A 9 43.74 42.45 10.15
CA GLN A 9 43.88 41.38 9.16
C GLN A 9 42.92 40.24 9.53
N VAL A 10 41.81 40.12 8.81
CA VAL A 10 40.97 38.92 8.83
C VAL A 10 41.51 37.97 7.75
N HIS A 11 42.32 37.01 8.15
CA HIS A 11 42.65 35.85 7.32
C HIS A 11 41.54 34.81 7.48
N ARG A 12 40.81 34.50 6.40
CA ARG A 12 39.99 33.28 6.32
C ARG A 12 40.36 32.50 5.07
N GLN A 13 40.70 31.23 5.29
CA GLN A 13 41.09 30.29 4.25
C GLN A 13 39.94 30.05 3.26
N PRO A 14 40.23 29.88 1.96
CA PRO A 14 39.22 29.53 0.98
C PRO A 14 38.69 28.12 1.24
N LEU A 15 37.37 27.95 1.15
CA LEU A 15 36.74 26.63 1.21
C LEU A 15 37.00 25.92 -0.12
N LEU A 16 37.85 24.90 -0.09
CA LEU A 16 38.16 24.06 -1.25
C LEU A 16 37.15 22.90 -1.34
N CYS A 17 36.52 22.77 -2.51
CA CYS A 17 35.81 21.56 -2.89
C CYS A 17 36.83 20.44 -3.17
N GLN A 18 36.94 19.43 -2.30
CA GLN A 18 37.94 18.35 -2.44
C GLN A 18 37.83 17.55 -3.76
N ARG A 19 36.66 17.53 -4.39
CA ARG A 19 36.41 16.78 -5.64
C ARG A 19 36.60 17.59 -6.92
N CYS A 20 36.42 18.91 -6.85
CA CYS A 20 36.47 19.80 -8.01
C CYS A 20 37.62 20.81 -7.98
N GLN A 21 38.38 20.84 -6.87
CA GLN A 21 39.53 21.71 -6.60
C GLN A 21 39.27 23.21 -6.84
N GLN A 22 38.00 23.62 -6.98
CA GLN A 22 37.65 25.03 -7.04
C GLN A 22 37.77 25.65 -5.65
N VAL A 23 38.58 26.69 -5.61
CA VAL A 23 38.73 27.61 -4.49
C VAL A 23 37.48 28.49 -4.47
N LEU A 24 36.59 28.30 -3.50
CA LEU A 24 35.58 29.31 -3.19
C LEU A 24 36.30 30.49 -2.54
N ASN A 25 36.75 31.41 -3.37
CA ASN A 25 37.35 32.65 -2.92
C ASN A 25 36.19 33.56 -2.53
N VAL A 26 35.72 33.47 -1.27
CA VAL A 26 34.78 34.46 -0.74
C VAL A 26 35.59 35.75 -0.58
N PRO A 27 35.43 36.76 -1.46
CA PRO A 27 36.18 37.99 -1.32
C PRO A 27 35.82 38.57 0.04
N ASN A 28 36.85 39.06 0.75
CA ASN A 28 36.66 39.85 1.95
C ASN A 28 35.59 40.89 1.62
N THR A 29 34.50 40.95 2.39
CA THR A 29 33.43 41.93 2.19
C THR A 29 34.06 43.31 2.33
N ARG A 30 34.51 43.91 1.22
CA ARG A 30 34.95 45.29 1.19
C ARG A 30 33.71 46.10 1.53
N ARG A 31 33.65 46.62 2.76
CA ARG A 31 32.60 47.55 3.15
C ARG A 31 32.79 48.80 2.29
N PHE A 32 31.95 48.94 1.27
CA PHE A 32 31.84 50.21 0.56
C PHE A 32 31.30 51.25 1.55
N HIS A 33 32.03 52.35 1.72
CA HIS A 33 31.56 53.44 2.56
C HIS A 33 30.42 54.14 1.80
N MET A 34 29.18 53.81 2.16
CA MET A 34 27.99 54.40 1.54
C MET A 34 27.89 55.87 1.95
N LEU A 35 27.45 56.73 1.02
CA LEU A 35 27.08 58.11 1.37
C LEU A 35 26.02 58.08 2.47
N GLU A 36 26.16 58.93 3.48
CA GLU A 36 25.16 58.94 4.54
C GLU A 36 23.76 59.26 3.99
N PRO A 37 22.69 58.57 4.44
CA PRO A 37 21.34 58.71 3.90
C PRO A 37 20.80 60.15 3.87
N ARG A 38 21.32 61.02 4.75
CA ARG A 38 20.98 62.44 4.81
C ARG A 38 21.41 63.24 3.58
N PHE A 39 22.49 62.84 2.91
CA PHE A 39 22.98 63.49 1.68
C PHE A 39 22.21 63.06 0.43
N LEU A 40 21.46 61.94 0.50
CA LEU A 40 20.63 61.47 -0.60
C LEU A 40 19.26 62.17 -0.67
N ARG A 41 18.90 62.95 0.37
CA ARG A 41 17.60 63.65 0.53
C ARG A 41 17.74 65.17 0.68
N SER A 42 18.90 65.72 0.33
CA SER A 42 19.26 67.14 0.48
C SER A 42 19.65 67.71 -0.88
N ASP A 43 19.51 69.02 -1.07
CA ASP A 43 20.04 69.78 -2.24
C ASP A 43 21.58 69.87 -2.27
N TYR A 44 22.25 68.96 -1.56
CA TYR A 44 23.69 68.90 -1.46
C TYR A 44 24.30 68.47 -2.81
N VAL A 45 25.19 69.32 -3.33
CA VAL A 45 25.96 69.04 -4.56
C VAL A 45 27.37 68.62 -4.15
N PRO A 46 27.79 67.37 -4.45
CA PRO A 46 29.14 66.91 -4.14
C PRO A 46 30.21 67.77 -4.84
N SER A 47 31.33 68.00 -4.16
CA SER A 47 32.51 68.64 -4.75
C SER A 47 33.15 67.74 -5.81
N GLU A 48 33.94 68.32 -6.70
CA GLU A 48 34.61 67.60 -7.79
C GLU A 48 35.52 66.46 -7.28
N ILE A 49 36.13 66.65 -6.10
CA ILE A 49 36.92 65.63 -5.41
C ILE A 49 36.03 64.47 -4.94
N GLU A 50 34.87 64.77 -4.35
CA GLU A 50 33.89 63.78 -3.90
C GLU A 50 33.29 63.02 -5.07
N ILE A 51 32.98 63.69 -6.19
CA ILE A 51 32.55 63.05 -7.44
C ILE A 51 33.61 62.06 -7.90
N SER A 52 34.88 62.47 -7.98
CA SER A 52 35.97 61.59 -8.43
C SER A 52 36.15 60.36 -7.52
N HIS A 53 35.96 60.53 -6.21
CA HIS A 53 36.04 59.46 -5.23
C HIS A 53 34.85 58.50 -5.38
N LEU A 54 33.63 59.03 -5.50
CA LEU A 54 32.41 58.24 -5.69
C LEU A 54 32.43 57.45 -7.00
N THR A 55 32.94 58.03 -8.09
CA THR A 55 33.09 57.32 -9.37
C THR A 55 34.04 56.12 -9.25
N LYS A 56 35.17 56.27 -8.53
CA LYS A 56 36.10 55.16 -8.28
C LYS A 56 35.45 54.06 -7.45
N VAL A 57 34.71 54.43 -6.41
CA VAL A 57 33.97 53.48 -5.56
C VAL A 57 32.91 52.73 -6.38
N LEU A 58 32.18 53.44 -7.24
CA LEU A 58 31.18 52.86 -8.14
C LEU A 58 31.79 51.85 -9.10
N MET A 59 32.88 52.21 -9.81
CA MET A 59 33.56 51.30 -10.75
C MET A 59 34.06 50.01 -10.07
N GLU A 60 34.61 50.13 -8.85
CA GLU A 60 35.05 48.97 -8.08
C GLU A 60 33.88 48.11 -7.61
N ALA A 61 32.76 48.72 -7.22
CA ALA A 61 31.54 48.01 -6.84
C ALA A 61 30.92 47.27 -8.04
N GLU A 62 30.81 47.91 -9.19
CA GLU A 62 30.31 47.31 -10.44
C GLU A 62 31.16 46.11 -10.85
N LYS A 63 32.49 46.24 -10.80
CA LYS A 63 33.41 45.14 -11.08
C LYS A 63 33.23 43.96 -10.10
N GLN A 64 32.98 44.24 -8.83
CA GLN A 64 32.72 43.18 -7.84
C GLN A 64 31.37 42.50 -8.08
N VAL A 65 30.32 43.24 -8.46
CA VAL A 65 29.03 42.66 -8.84
C VAL A 65 29.19 41.72 -10.04
N GLU A 66 29.90 42.15 -11.09
CA GLU A 66 30.16 41.32 -12.26
C GLU A 66 30.92 40.03 -11.90
N GLN A 67 31.88 40.11 -10.99
CA GLN A 67 32.60 38.94 -10.49
C GLN A 67 31.68 38.01 -9.69
N TYR A 68 30.83 38.55 -8.80
CA TYR A 68 29.88 37.74 -8.04
C TYR A 68 28.85 37.05 -8.93
N GLU A 69 28.37 37.71 -9.98
CA GLU A 69 27.46 37.09 -10.95
C GLU A 69 28.14 35.92 -11.67
N LYS A 70 29.41 36.07 -12.07
CA LYS A 70 30.20 34.97 -12.64
C LYS A 70 30.35 33.82 -11.65
N ASP A 71 30.71 34.08 -10.41
CA ASP A 71 30.89 33.05 -9.38
C ASP A 71 29.58 32.32 -9.06
N ILE A 72 28.47 33.06 -8.92
CA ILE A 72 27.12 32.49 -8.76
C ILE A 72 26.77 31.59 -9.95
N SER A 73 27.06 32.01 -11.18
CA SER A 73 26.78 31.22 -12.38
C SER A 73 27.58 29.91 -12.42
N VAL A 74 28.82 29.92 -11.94
CA VAL A 74 29.69 28.74 -11.86
C VAL A 74 29.16 27.77 -10.81
N LEU A 75 28.79 28.29 -9.63
CA LEU A 75 28.30 27.48 -8.53
C LEU A 75 26.94 26.85 -8.82
N ARG A 76 26.02 27.59 -9.46
CA ARG A 76 24.74 27.03 -9.90
C ARG A 76 24.94 25.87 -10.87
N ARG A 77 25.81 26.03 -11.89
CA ARG A 77 26.14 24.94 -12.82
C ARG A 77 26.73 23.73 -12.11
N LYS A 78 27.57 23.94 -11.10
CA LYS A 78 28.16 22.83 -10.33
C LYS A 78 27.13 22.11 -9.47
N LEU A 79 26.19 22.87 -8.87
CA LEU A 79 25.08 22.30 -8.12
C LEU A 79 24.20 21.44 -9.03
N ASP A 80 23.81 21.97 -10.20
CA ASP A 80 23.01 21.23 -11.18
C ASP A 80 23.68 19.92 -11.61
N GLN A 81 25.01 19.95 -11.79
CA GLN A 81 25.78 18.75 -12.10
C GLN A 81 25.73 17.73 -10.95
N LEU A 82 25.98 18.17 -9.71
CA LEU A 82 25.99 17.28 -8.55
C LEU A 82 24.62 16.69 -8.25
N GLU A 83 23.54 17.44 -8.47
CA GLU A 83 22.17 16.93 -8.35
C GLU A 83 21.88 15.84 -9.38
N LYS A 84 22.30 16.02 -10.63
CA LYS A 84 22.19 14.99 -11.67
C LYS A 84 23.00 13.73 -11.33
N GLU A 85 24.22 13.90 -10.83
CA GLU A 85 25.08 12.80 -10.38
C GLU A 85 24.44 12.05 -9.21
N LYS A 86 23.87 12.78 -8.24
CA LYS A 86 23.17 12.22 -7.08
C LYS A 86 21.99 11.36 -7.51
N ILE A 87 21.09 11.88 -8.36
CA ILE A 87 19.93 11.15 -8.86
C ILE A 87 20.37 9.85 -9.56
N THR A 88 21.43 9.94 -10.37
CA THR A 88 21.98 8.76 -11.07
C THR A 88 22.53 7.72 -10.09
N ALA A 89 23.29 8.16 -9.09
CA ALA A 89 23.84 7.27 -8.06
C ALA A 89 22.77 6.61 -7.19
N GLU A 90 21.70 7.35 -6.84
CA GLU A 90 20.54 6.81 -6.12
C GLU A 90 19.82 5.74 -6.95
N ALA A 91 19.60 5.97 -8.24
CA ALA A 91 19.00 4.99 -9.15
C ALA A 91 19.83 3.69 -9.25
N VAL A 92 21.16 3.80 -9.40
CA VAL A 92 22.06 2.63 -9.43
C VAL A 92 22.03 1.88 -8.10
N THR A 93 22.06 2.62 -6.98
CA THR A 93 22.03 2.01 -5.64
C THR A 93 20.75 1.22 -5.43
N GLU A 94 19.60 1.78 -5.82
CA GLU A 94 18.31 1.09 -5.71
C GLU A 94 18.27 -0.16 -6.61
N GLN A 95 18.79 -0.06 -7.83
CA GLN A 95 18.89 -1.22 -8.73
C GLN A 95 19.78 -2.33 -8.15
N CYS A 96 20.92 -1.98 -7.54
CA CYS A 96 21.81 -2.93 -6.88
C CYS A 96 21.12 -3.56 -5.65
N ARG A 97 20.47 -2.77 -4.79
CA ARG A 97 19.72 -3.28 -3.63
C ARG A 97 18.60 -4.23 -4.06
N ALA A 98 17.81 -3.85 -5.05
CA ALA A 98 16.77 -4.69 -5.62
C ALA A 98 17.35 -5.99 -6.19
N SER A 99 18.54 -5.94 -6.81
CA SER A 99 19.22 -7.12 -7.36
C SER A 99 19.79 -8.04 -6.28
N LEU A 100 20.29 -7.48 -5.17
CA LEU A 100 20.85 -8.23 -4.05
C LEU A 100 19.79 -8.74 -3.07
N SER A 101 18.60 -8.17 -3.08
CA SER A 101 17.58 -8.49 -2.09
C SER A 101 17.11 -9.95 -2.19
N VAL A 102 16.96 -10.57 -1.02
CA VAL A 102 16.70 -11.99 -0.80
C VAL A 102 15.52 -12.51 -1.62
N HIS A 103 14.51 -11.68 -1.87
CA HIS A 103 13.35 -12.02 -2.68
C HIS A 103 13.67 -12.48 -4.12
N ARG A 104 14.84 -12.11 -4.66
CA ARG A 104 15.30 -12.55 -5.99
C ARG A 104 16.00 -13.91 -5.96
N ARG A 105 16.59 -14.29 -4.82
CA ARG A 105 17.36 -15.53 -4.64
C ARG A 105 16.48 -16.74 -4.35
N VAL A 106 15.30 -16.51 -3.80
CA VAL A 106 14.32 -17.57 -3.52
C VAL A 106 13.70 -18.01 -4.86
N PRO A 107 13.75 -19.31 -5.21
CA PRO A 107 13.09 -19.83 -6.41
C PRO A 107 11.59 -19.58 -6.42
N VAL A 108 10.97 -19.59 -7.60
CA VAL A 108 9.53 -19.29 -7.72
C VAL A 108 8.68 -20.34 -6.99
N GLU A 109 9.10 -21.60 -7.04
CA GLU A 109 8.45 -22.77 -6.45
C GLU A 109 8.33 -22.61 -4.92
N ILE A 110 9.35 -22.03 -4.29
CA ILE A 110 9.34 -21.76 -2.85
C ILE A 110 8.33 -20.66 -2.49
N TRP A 111 8.22 -19.62 -3.31
CA TRP A 111 7.18 -18.62 -3.14
C TRP A 111 5.78 -19.19 -3.33
N GLU A 112 5.60 -20.06 -4.33
CA GLU A 112 4.32 -20.72 -4.59
C GLU A 112 3.89 -21.60 -3.40
N LEU A 113 4.84 -22.32 -2.78
CA LEU A 113 4.61 -23.07 -1.56
C LEU A 113 4.23 -22.18 -0.38
N ILE A 114 4.95 -21.07 -0.17
CA ILE A 114 4.64 -20.10 0.90
C ILE A 114 3.23 -19.53 0.71
N PHE A 115 2.91 -19.05 -0.49
CA PHE A 115 1.59 -18.46 -0.76
C PHE A 115 0.47 -19.48 -0.61
N SER A 116 0.68 -20.71 -1.08
CA SER A 116 -0.28 -21.80 -0.91
C SER A 116 -0.54 -22.09 0.56
N ARG A 117 0.51 -22.14 1.40
CA ARG A 117 0.35 -22.36 2.85
C ARG A 117 -0.39 -21.21 3.53
N LEU A 118 -0.07 -19.96 3.19
CA LEU A 118 -0.71 -18.79 3.77
C LEU A 118 -2.18 -18.64 3.36
N CYS A 119 -2.53 -18.91 2.11
CA CYS A 119 -3.88 -18.67 1.59
C CYS A 119 -4.85 -19.84 1.75
N LEU A 120 -4.35 -21.08 1.79
CA LEU A 120 -5.19 -22.29 1.86
C LEU A 120 -5.42 -22.80 3.29
N SER A 121 -4.67 -22.27 4.27
CA SER A 121 -4.82 -22.61 5.69
C SER A 121 -6.03 -21.91 6.31
N LEU A 122 -7.25 -22.32 5.92
CA LEU A 122 -8.49 -21.77 6.47
C LEU A 122 -8.82 -22.29 7.88
N HIS A 123 -8.17 -23.36 8.36
CA HIS A 123 -8.47 -23.98 9.66
C HIS A 123 -7.35 -23.89 10.69
N ASP A 124 -6.07 -23.72 10.30
CA ASP A 124 -4.95 -23.89 11.25
C ASP A 124 -4.52 -22.60 11.97
N TYR A 125 -5.11 -21.46 11.63
CA TYR A 125 -4.83 -20.21 12.34
C TYR A 125 -6.09 -19.68 13.01
N PRO A 126 -6.13 -19.60 14.35
CA PRO A 126 -7.04 -18.69 15.01
C PRO A 126 -6.61 -17.30 14.56
N PHE A 127 -7.21 -16.79 13.50
CA PHE A 127 -7.15 -15.38 13.16
C PHE A 127 -7.92 -14.67 14.26
N ASP A 128 -7.19 -14.43 15.35
CA ASP A 128 -7.59 -13.52 16.37
C ASP A 128 -7.83 -12.18 15.68
N THR A 129 -9.07 -11.76 15.82
CA THR A 129 -9.64 -10.46 15.51
C THR A 129 -8.61 -9.31 15.43
N ASN A 130 -8.82 -8.44 14.43
CA ASN A 130 -8.39 -7.03 14.36
C ASN A 130 -7.33 -6.60 13.32
N LEU A 131 -6.68 -7.49 12.55
CA LEU A 131 -5.59 -7.04 11.66
C LEU A 131 -5.80 -7.09 10.14
N LEU A 132 -6.77 -7.81 9.57
CA LEU A 132 -7.34 -7.59 8.21
C LEU A 132 -8.31 -8.75 7.88
N PRO A 133 -9.46 -8.49 7.24
CA PRO A 133 -10.33 -9.53 6.70
C PRO A 133 -9.60 -10.49 5.77
N GLY A 134 -9.66 -11.79 6.10
CA GLY A 134 -10.00 -12.95 5.25
C GLY A 134 -9.40 -13.16 3.85
N LEU A 135 -8.56 -12.26 3.33
CA LEU A 135 -8.20 -12.20 1.91
C LEU A 135 -6.67 -12.13 1.68
N PRO A 136 -5.89 -13.11 2.15
CA PRO A 136 -4.42 -13.11 2.08
C PRO A 136 -3.82 -13.01 0.67
N ALA A 137 -4.47 -13.57 -0.36
CA ALA A 137 -3.99 -13.48 -1.74
C ALA A 137 -3.96 -12.04 -2.28
N ILE A 138 -4.90 -11.18 -1.86
CA ILE A 138 -4.89 -9.76 -2.22
C ILE A 138 -3.68 -9.08 -1.61
N LEU A 139 -3.43 -9.31 -0.31
CA LEU A 139 -2.30 -8.73 0.41
C LEU A 139 -0.97 -9.13 -0.25
N ILE A 140 -0.82 -10.42 -0.55
CA ILE A 140 0.37 -10.94 -1.24
C ILE A 140 0.54 -10.30 -2.63
N SER A 141 -0.55 -10.14 -3.38
CA SER A 141 -0.50 -9.54 -4.73
C SER A 141 -0.12 -8.06 -4.75
N GLN A 142 -0.19 -7.37 -3.61
CA GLN A 142 0.14 -5.94 -3.48
C GLN A 142 1.59 -5.67 -3.06
N VAL A 143 2.37 -6.69 -2.67
CA VAL A 143 3.74 -6.49 -2.14
C VAL A 143 4.73 -6.00 -3.21
N CYS A 144 4.84 -6.69 -4.34
CA CYS A 144 5.67 -6.26 -5.46
C CYS A 144 5.20 -6.92 -6.78
N SER A 145 5.71 -6.43 -7.92
CA SER A 145 5.37 -6.95 -9.25
C SER A 145 5.64 -8.45 -9.40
N ARG A 146 6.72 -8.96 -8.79
CA ARG A 146 7.03 -10.39 -8.78
C ARG A 146 6.00 -11.20 -8.00
N TRP A 147 5.61 -10.75 -6.80
CA TRP A 147 4.60 -11.45 -5.99
C TRP A 147 3.24 -11.43 -6.67
N LYS A 148 2.86 -10.31 -7.29
CA LYS A 148 1.67 -10.20 -8.13
C LYS A 148 1.68 -11.21 -9.28
N ALA A 149 2.80 -11.34 -9.99
CA ALA A 149 2.95 -12.28 -11.09
C ALA A 149 2.83 -13.74 -10.63
N ILE A 150 3.41 -14.09 -9.48
CA ILE A 150 3.31 -15.44 -8.90
C ILE A 150 1.88 -15.71 -8.44
N ALA A 151 1.27 -14.80 -7.67
CA ALA A 151 -0.11 -14.92 -7.21
C ALA A 151 -1.09 -15.06 -8.37
N GLY A 152 -0.90 -14.29 -9.45
CA GLY A 152 -1.75 -14.38 -10.65
C GLY A 152 -1.66 -15.70 -11.41
N ARG A 153 -0.58 -16.48 -11.23
CA ARG A 153 -0.43 -17.83 -11.82
C ARG A 153 -1.05 -18.93 -10.97
N LEU A 154 -1.30 -18.67 -9.69
CA LEU A 154 -1.80 -19.66 -8.73
C LEU A 154 -3.29 -19.49 -8.50
N SER A 155 -4.16 -19.90 -9.42
CA SER A 155 -5.62 -19.78 -9.22
C SER A 155 -6.14 -20.43 -7.92
N SER A 156 -5.44 -21.45 -7.41
CA SER A 156 -5.76 -22.12 -6.14
C SER A 156 -5.74 -21.17 -4.94
N ILE A 157 -4.80 -20.21 -4.85
CA ILE A 157 -4.73 -19.34 -3.67
C ILE A 157 -5.91 -18.35 -3.58
N TRP A 158 -6.61 -18.15 -4.70
CA TRP A 158 -7.80 -17.30 -4.80
C TRP A 158 -9.10 -18.10 -4.63
N SER A 159 -9.04 -19.43 -4.50
CA SER A 159 -10.24 -20.27 -4.37
C SER A 159 -10.68 -20.47 -2.91
N SER A 160 -9.97 -19.85 -1.97
CA SER A 160 -10.17 -19.96 -0.52
C SER A 160 -10.68 -18.61 -0.01
N ILE A 161 -11.97 -18.52 0.29
CA ILE A 161 -12.68 -17.28 0.57
C ILE A 161 -13.22 -17.34 2.00
N ASN A 162 -12.89 -16.35 2.81
CA ASN A 162 -13.43 -16.17 4.15
C ASN A 162 -14.05 -14.78 4.26
N VAL A 163 -15.36 -14.73 4.51
CA VAL A 163 -16.13 -13.49 4.58
C VAL A 163 -16.93 -13.40 5.88
N HIS A 164 -16.98 -12.20 6.46
CA HIS A 164 -17.95 -11.87 7.50
C HIS A 164 -18.97 -10.90 6.92
N LEU A 165 -20.25 -11.26 7.00
CA LEU A 165 -21.32 -10.51 6.33
C LEU A 165 -21.77 -9.26 7.11
N ASP A 166 -21.32 -9.11 8.35
CA ASP A 166 -21.59 -8.00 9.27
C ASP A 166 -20.46 -6.94 9.26
N GLU A 167 -19.44 -7.10 8.42
CA GLU A 167 -18.34 -6.14 8.30
C GLU A 167 -18.82 -4.76 7.82
N LEU A 168 -18.24 -3.70 8.41
CA LEU A 168 -18.58 -2.31 8.11
C LEU A 168 -17.95 -1.80 6.79
N TYR A 169 -17.01 -2.54 6.20
CA TYR A 169 -16.33 -2.16 4.97
C TYR A 169 -16.79 -2.99 3.77
N ASP A 170 -16.75 -2.36 2.60
CA ASP A 170 -17.18 -2.97 1.35
C ASP A 170 -16.11 -3.92 0.79
N ILE A 171 -16.38 -5.23 0.87
CA ILE A 171 -15.50 -6.28 0.31
C ILE A 171 -15.88 -6.72 -1.10
N ARG A 172 -16.85 -6.08 -1.76
CA ARG A 172 -17.34 -6.52 -3.09
C ARG A 172 -16.22 -6.56 -4.13
N LEU A 173 -15.39 -5.51 -4.21
CA LEU A 173 -14.26 -5.44 -5.15
C LEU A 173 -13.17 -6.49 -4.86
N PRO A 174 -12.69 -6.65 -3.61
CA PRO A 174 -11.80 -7.77 -3.25
C PRO A 174 -12.40 -9.14 -3.57
N LEU A 175 -13.68 -9.35 -3.27
CA LEU A 175 -14.37 -10.62 -3.52
C LEU A 175 -14.48 -10.92 -5.01
N GLU A 176 -14.86 -9.95 -5.84
CA GLU A 176 -14.89 -10.09 -7.29
C GLU A 176 -13.51 -10.48 -7.84
N THR A 177 -12.45 -9.89 -7.30
CA THR A 177 -11.07 -10.22 -7.67
C THR A 177 -10.74 -11.68 -7.33
N TYR A 178 -11.17 -12.19 -6.15
CA TYR A 178 -11.02 -13.60 -5.78
C TYR A 178 -11.80 -14.53 -6.72
N LEU A 179 -13.06 -14.21 -6.99
CA LEU A 179 -13.94 -15.01 -7.83
C LEU A 179 -13.42 -15.07 -9.28
N SER A 180 -12.86 -13.98 -9.78
CA SER A 180 -12.23 -13.90 -11.10
C SER A 180 -10.90 -14.68 -11.16
N ASN A 181 -9.98 -14.43 -10.22
CA ASN A 181 -8.65 -15.04 -10.24
C ASN A 181 -8.66 -16.54 -9.88
N SER A 182 -9.67 -17.00 -9.14
CA SER A 182 -9.90 -18.42 -8.90
C SER A 182 -10.28 -19.18 -10.17
N ALA A 183 -10.69 -18.49 -11.24
CA ALA A 183 -11.01 -19.05 -12.55
C ALA A 183 -11.98 -20.24 -12.46
N GLY A 184 -11.52 -21.46 -12.76
CA GLY A 184 -12.31 -22.69 -12.67
C GLY A 184 -12.07 -23.52 -11.40
N TYR A 185 -11.20 -23.07 -10.49
CA TYR A 185 -10.88 -23.85 -9.28
C TYR A 185 -12.11 -24.01 -8.40
N PRO A 186 -12.30 -25.20 -7.77
CA PRO A 186 -13.34 -25.41 -6.78
C PRO A 186 -13.13 -24.48 -5.58
N LEU A 187 -14.22 -23.86 -5.13
CA LEU A 187 -14.18 -22.87 -4.05
C LEU A 187 -14.29 -23.54 -2.68
N LYS A 188 -13.50 -23.04 -1.74
CA LYS A 188 -13.69 -23.26 -0.30
C LYS A 188 -14.17 -21.93 0.27
N ILE A 189 -15.40 -21.92 0.78
CA ILE A 189 -16.06 -20.71 1.24
C ILE A 189 -16.37 -20.86 2.73
N ARG A 190 -15.86 -19.94 3.53
CA ARG A 190 -16.28 -19.74 4.91
C ARG A 190 -17.11 -18.47 4.99
N ILE A 191 -18.30 -18.59 5.54
CA ILE A 191 -19.22 -17.48 5.76
C ILE A 191 -19.45 -17.35 7.26
N ALA A 192 -19.23 -16.14 7.77
CA ALA A 192 -19.43 -15.79 9.15
C ALA A 192 -20.30 -14.54 9.33
N GLY A 193 -20.86 -14.36 10.53
CA GLY A 193 -21.65 -13.20 10.89
C GLY A 193 -21.87 -13.07 12.40
N GLN A 194 -22.24 -11.91 12.91
CA GLN A 194 -22.54 -11.74 14.34
C GLN A 194 -23.98 -12.11 14.69
N SER A 195 -24.10 -12.88 15.78
CA SER A 195 -25.35 -13.37 16.36
C SER A 195 -26.26 -12.29 16.98
N ASN A 196 -26.10 -10.98 16.73
CA ASN A 196 -27.06 -9.96 17.23
C ASN A 196 -27.37 -8.79 16.26
N ALA A 197 -26.82 -8.79 15.04
CA ALA A 197 -27.00 -7.68 14.09
C ALA A 197 -27.70 -8.14 12.80
N PRO A 198 -28.61 -7.34 12.22
CA PRO A 198 -29.12 -7.61 10.88
C PRO A 198 -27.98 -7.50 9.85
N LEU A 199 -28.13 -8.22 8.74
CA LEU A 199 -27.23 -8.07 7.60
C LEU A 199 -27.26 -6.64 7.08
N THR A 200 -26.07 -6.10 6.85
CA THR A 200 -25.93 -4.82 6.16
C THR A 200 -26.34 -4.99 4.68
N PRO A 201 -26.78 -3.93 3.99
CA PRO A 201 -27.02 -3.99 2.54
C PRO A 201 -25.80 -4.54 1.77
N GLN A 202 -24.59 -4.21 2.22
CA GLN A 202 -23.33 -4.73 1.68
C GLN A 202 -23.19 -6.24 1.92
N GLY A 203 -23.55 -6.73 3.11
CA GLY A 203 -23.59 -8.16 3.43
C GLY A 203 -24.56 -8.94 2.52
N VAL A 204 -25.71 -8.35 2.19
CA VAL A 204 -26.67 -8.94 1.24
C VAL A 204 -26.07 -9.04 -0.17
N ASP A 205 -25.41 -7.99 -0.65
CA ASP A 205 -24.74 -8.01 -1.96
C ASP A 205 -23.64 -9.08 -2.01
N VAL A 206 -22.81 -9.16 -0.96
CA VAL A 206 -21.75 -10.18 -0.83
C VAL A 206 -22.34 -11.59 -0.84
N TRP A 207 -23.40 -11.80 -0.08
CA TRP A 207 -24.13 -13.07 -0.04
C TRP A 207 -24.64 -13.47 -1.43
N GLN A 208 -25.28 -12.53 -2.15
CA GLN A 208 -25.72 -12.77 -3.53
C GLN A 208 -24.55 -13.08 -4.47
N MET A 209 -23.43 -12.35 -4.38
CA MET A 209 -22.24 -12.59 -5.19
C MET A 209 -21.68 -14.00 -4.98
N LEU A 210 -21.59 -14.47 -3.73
CA LEU A 210 -21.14 -15.83 -3.43
C LEU A 210 -22.09 -16.88 -4.02
N PHE A 211 -23.41 -16.67 -3.87
CA PHE A 211 -24.40 -17.62 -4.35
C PHE A 211 -24.43 -17.74 -5.88
N LYS A 212 -24.08 -16.69 -6.63
CA LYS A 212 -23.87 -16.78 -8.10
C LYS A 212 -22.80 -17.79 -8.50
N HIS A 213 -21.84 -18.08 -7.61
CA HIS A 213 -20.73 -19.00 -7.87
C HIS A 213 -20.78 -20.27 -7.01
N ILE A 214 -21.89 -20.51 -6.30
CA ILE A 214 -21.99 -21.63 -5.34
C ILE A 214 -21.94 -23.00 -6.00
N ASN A 215 -22.24 -23.09 -7.29
CA ASN A 215 -22.10 -24.30 -8.09
C ASN A 215 -20.65 -24.80 -8.19
N ARG A 216 -19.67 -23.90 -7.97
CA ARG A 216 -18.23 -24.22 -7.90
C ARG A 216 -17.77 -24.53 -6.47
N CYS A 217 -18.62 -24.32 -5.46
CA CYS A 217 -18.27 -24.56 -4.06
C CYS A 217 -18.07 -26.05 -3.81
N ARG A 218 -16.89 -26.40 -3.30
CA ARG A 218 -16.52 -27.76 -2.88
C ARG A 218 -16.62 -27.92 -1.38
N GLU A 219 -16.25 -26.90 -0.62
CA GLU A 219 -16.26 -26.93 0.84
C GLU A 219 -16.95 -25.66 1.32
N LEU A 220 -18.05 -25.83 2.06
CA LEU A 220 -18.79 -24.73 2.65
C LEU A 220 -18.68 -24.82 4.16
N VAL A 221 -18.20 -23.74 4.78
CA VAL A 221 -18.15 -23.60 6.24
C VAL A 221 -19.07 -22.46 6.63
N MET A 222 -20.08 -22.76 7.43
CA MET A 222 -21.01 -21.80 8.00
C MET A 222 -20.64 -21.63 9.46
N ALA A 223 -19.99 -20.51 9.79
CA ALA A 223 -19.53 -20.23 11.13
C ALA A 223 -20.35 -19.09 11.73
N ILE A 224 -21.06 -19.39 12.82
CA ILE A 224 -21.92 -18.50 13.60
C ILE A 224 -23.38 -18.48 13.14
N VAL A 225 -24.26 -18.46 14.16
CA VAL A 225 -25.70 -18.25 14.18
C VAL A 225 -26.14 -17.25 13.12
N LEU A 226 -26.30 -17.70 11.89
CA LEU A 226 -27.07 -17.00 10.88
C LEU A 226 -28.47 -16.96 11.48
N PHE A 227 -28.82 -15.82 12.08
CA PHE A 227 -30.20 -15.54 12.37
C PHE A 227 -31.04 -15.92 11.17
N CYS A 228 -32.15 -16.60 11.45
CA CYS A 228 -33.33 -16.47 10.65
C CYS A 228 -33.41 -15.01 10.18
N PHE A 229 -33.11 -14.77 8.90
CA PHE A 229 -33.67 -13.62 8.22
C PHE A 229 -35.14 -13.59 8.64
N ASN A 230 -35.56 -12.56 9.35
CA ASN A 230 -36.96 -12.40 9.64
C ASN A 230 -37.68 -12.47 8.30
N GLU A 231 -38.59 -13.45 8.21
CA GLU A 231 -39.48 -13.74 7.09
C GLU A 231 -38.84 -14.47 5.89
N ASN A 232 -39.11 -15.78 5.78
CA ASN A 232 -39.33 -16.52 4.53
C ASN A 232 -38.73 -15.91 3.25
N HIS A 233 -37.40 -15.75 3.19
CA HIS A 233 -36.77 -15.25 1.98
C HIS A 233 -36.53 -16.39 0.99
N SER A 234 -36.92 -16.11 -0.26
CA SER A 234 -36.49 -16.83 -1.44
C SER A 234 -34.96 -16.94 -1.49
N PRO A 235 -34.41 -17.94 -2.20
CA PRO A 235 -32.98 -18.03 -2.40
C PRO A 235 -32.39 -16.72 -2.96
N PRO A 236 -31.14 -16.39 -2.62
CA PRO A 236 -30.50 -15.13 -3.01
C PRO A 236 -30.34 -14.97 -4.52
N VAL A 237 -30.35 -16.08 -5.26
CA VAL A 237 -30.37 -16.11 -6.71
C VAL A 237 -31.28 -17.24 -7.18
N SER A 238 -31.93 -17.06 -8.33
CA SER A 238 -32.68 -18.14 -8.98
C SER A 238 -31.72 -19.20 -9.55
N ASN A 239 -32.12 -20.47 -9.51
CA ASN A 239 -31.42 -21.60 -10.15
C ASN A 239 -29.97 -21.85 -9.67
N PHE A 240 -29.70 -21.66 -8.38
CA PHE A 240 -28.44 -22.14 -7.77
C PHE A 240 -28.51 -23.65 -7.50
N ASN A 241 -27.34 -24.29 -7.42
CA ASN A 241 -27.22 -25.68 -6.97
C ASN A 241 -25.82 -25.91 -6.40
N PHE A 242 -25.67 -26.99 -5.64
CA PHE A 242 -24.42 -27.42 -5.02
C PHE A 242 -23.74 -28.53 -5.84
N SER A 243 -23.49 -28.28 -7.13
CA SER A 243 -22.94 -29.28 -8.08
C SER A 243 -21.59 -29.89 -7.68
N LYS A 244 -20.76 -29.14 -6.95
CA LYS A 244 -19.40 -29.54 -6.57
C LYS A 244 -19.22 -29.74 -5.07
N LEU A 245 -20.25 -29.53 -4.27
CA LEU A 245 -20.14 -29.53 -2.81
C LEU A 245 -19.84 -30.94 -2.31
N GLU A 246 -18.72 -31.08 -1.61
CA GLU A 246 -18.21 -32.32 -1.04
C GLU A 246 -18.30 -32.29 0.48
N SER A 247 -18.04 -31.14 1.10
CA SER A 247 -18.18 -30.95 2.55
C SER A 247 -18.98 -29.73 2.96
N LEU A 248 -19.78 -29.90 4.01
CA LEU A 248 -20.48 -28.83 4.72
C LEU A 248 -20.11 -28.88 6.21
N HIS A 249 -19.69 -27.76 6.76
CA HIS A 249 -19.35 -27.65 8.17
C HIS A 249 -20.13 -26.51 8.82
N GLU A 250 -20.84 -26.80 9.88
CA GLU A 250 -21.47 -25.81 10.75
C GLU A 250 -20.64 -25.64 12.02
N GLU A 251 -20.27 -24.40 12.34
CA GLU A 251 -19.53 -24.05 13.55
C GLU A 251 -20.35 -23.09 14.42
N ASN A 252 -20.34 -23.31 15.75
CA ASN A 252 -20.98 -22.42 16.74
C ASN A 252 -22.48 -22.16 16.48
N VAL A 253 -23.24 -23.21 16.10
CA VAL A 253 -24.68 -23.12 15.84
C VAL A 253 -25.51 -23.34 17.10
N ILE A 254 -26.53 -22.51 17.30
CA ILE A 254 -27.61 -22.73 18.29
C ILE A 254 -28.72 -23.52 17.58
N PRO A 255 -29.06 -24.75 18.03
CA PRO A 255 -30.10 -25.57 17.42
C PRO A 255 -31.46 -24.85 17.35
N GLY A 256 -32.21 -25.04 16.27
CA GLY A 256 -33.59 -24.53 16.12
C GLY A 256 -33.74 -23.03 15.83
N GLN A 257 -32.65 -22.28 15.60
CA GLN A 257 -32.69 -20.84 15.28
C GLN A 257 -32.44 -20.50 13.80
N CYS A 258 -32.28 -21.50 12.92
CA CYS A 258 -32.03 -21.26 11.49
C CYS A 258 -32.60 -22.37 10.60
N GLU A 259 -33.76 -22.10 10.01
CA GLU A 259 -34.42 -22.98 9.05
C GLU A 259 -34.61 -22.23 7.72
N TRP A 260 -33.73 -22.51 6.74
CA TRP A 260 -33.96 -22.16 5.34
C TRP A 260 -34.32 -23.44 4.59
N PRO A 261 -35.62 -23.79 4.45
CA PRO A 261 -36.02 -25.04 3.83
C PRO A 261 -35.43 -25.20 2.42
N TRP A 262 -35.41 -24.12 1.65
CA TRP A 262 -34.82 -24.10 0.29
C TRP A 262 -33.33 -24.43 0.29
N PHE A 263 -32.57 -23.99 1.29
CA PHE A 263 -31.13 -24.20 1.37
C PHE A 263 -30.85 -25.67 1.68
N TRP A 264 -31.52 -26.19 2.71
CA TRP A 264 -31.36 -27.58 3.13
C TRP A 264 -31.86 -28.57 2.10
N GLN A 265 -32.93 -28.24 1.36
CA GLN A 265 -33.35 -29.02 0.20
C GLN A 265 -32.25 -29.07 -0.87
N ALA A 266 -31.64 -27.93 -1.21
CA ALA A 266 -30.55 -27.89 -2.17
C ALA A 266 -29.29 -28.66 -1.69
N ILE A 267 -29.02 -28.67 -0.39
CA ILE A 267 -27.95 -29.48 0.23
C ILE A 267 -28.26 -30.98 0.10
N GLN A 268 -29.50 -31.41 0.34
CA GLN A 268 -29.90 -32.81 0.15
C GLN A 268 -29.74 -33.27 -1.30
N GLU A 269 -30.03 -32.38 -2.26
CA GLU A 269 -29.90 -32.63 -3.69
C GLU A 269 -28.44 -32.54 -4.20
N ALA A 270 -27.48 -32.14 -3.35
CA ALA A 270 -26.08 -32.04 -3.73
C ALA A 270 -25.49 -33.44 -4.08
N PRO A 271 -25.06 -33.68 -5.33
CA PRO A 271 -24.71 -35.02 -5.79
C PRO A 271 -23.38 -35.55 -5.24
N LYS A 272 -22.52 -34.66 -4.74
CA LYS A 272 -21.15 -34.97 -4.30
C LYS A 272 -20.94 -34.86 -2.80
N LEU A 273 -21.99 -34.52 -2.04
CA LEU A 273 -21.86 -34.27 -0.62
C LEU A 273 -21.56 -35.59 0.11
N THR A 274 -20.39 -35.66 0.74
CA THR A 274 -19.91 -36.83 1.48
C THR A 274 -19.70 -36.56 2.96
N THR A 275 -19.50 -35.29 3.34
CA THR A 275 -19.16 -34.91 4.71
C THR A 275 -20.06 -33.78 5.20
N VAL A 276 -20.73 -33.99 6.33
CA VAL A 276 -21.49 -32.94 7.01
C VAL A 276 -21.15 -32.97 8.49
N THR A 277 -20.67 -31.86 9.03
CA THR A 277 -20.54 -31.68 10.48
C THR A 277 -21.56 -30.65 10.92
N SER A 278 -22.67 -31.11 11.49
CA SER A 278 -23.75 -30.26 12.03
C SER A 278 -23.90 -30.51 13.52
N LEU A 279 -24.11 -29.43 14.29
CA LEU A 279 -24.44 -29.50 15.71
C LEU A 279 -25.96 -29.67 15.95
N ASP A 280 -26.77 -29.57 14.90
CA ASP A 280 -28.23 -29.73 15.00
C ASP A 280 -28.64 -31.14 14.54
N SER A 281 -28.94 -31.99 15.52
CA SER A 281 -29.35 -33.38 15.32
C SER A 281 -30.71 -33.54 14.65
N ASN A 282 -31.50 -32.46 14.52
CA ASN A 282 -32.85 -32.52 13.93
C ASN A 282 -32.85 -32.35 12.41
N ARG A 283 -31.72 -32.03 11.78
CA ARG A 283 -31.66 -31.85 10.33
C ARG A 283 -31.81 -33.19 9.60
N THR A 284 -32.72 -33.25 8.64
CA THR A 284 -32.82 -34.37 7.68
C THR A 284 -31.66 -34.29 6.69
N LEU A 285 -30.50 -34.82 7.06
CA LEU A 285 -29.35 -34.92 6.17
C LEU A 285 -29.43 -36.22 5.36
N PRO A 286 -28.82 -36.30 4.16
CA PRO A 286 -28.76 -37.53 3.37
C PRO A 286 -27.77 -38.52 3.99
N PHE A 287 -28.03 -39.00 5.21
CA PHE A 287 -27.15 -39.83 6.02
C PHE A 287 -26.65 -41.10 5.30
N SER A 288 -27.38 -41.60 4.29
CA SER A 288 -26.97 -42.75 3.47
C SER A 288 -25.76 -42.48 2.56
N ARG A 289 -25.41 -41.21 2.32
CA ARG A 289 -24.29 -40.80 1.47
C ARG A 289 -23.10 -40.23 2.27
N LEU A 290 -23.28 -40.04 3.58
CA LEU A 290 -22.28 -39.42 4.43
C LEU A 290 -21.31 -40.48 4.97
N THR A 291 -20.02 -40.24 4.76
CA THR A 291 -18.97 -41.00 5.43
C THR A 291 -18.72 -40.35 6.80
N THR A 292 -18.87 -41.14 7.87
CA THR A 292 -18.50 -40.77 9.26
C THR A 292 -17.02 -40.49 9.40
#